data_AF-A0A3C1VKN0-F1
#
_entry.id   AF-A0A3C1VKN0-F1
#
_cell.length_a   1.000
_cell.length_b   1.000
_cell.length_c   1.000
_cell.angle_alpha   90.00
_cell.angle_beta   90.00
_cell.angle_gamma   90.00
#
_symmetry.space_group_name_H-M   'P 1'
#
loop_
_entity.id
_entity.type
_entity.pdbx_description
1 polymer ?
#
loop_
_entity_poly.entity_id
_entity_poly.type
_entity_poly.pdbx_seq_one_letter_code
_entity_poly.pdbx_strand_id
1 'polypeptide(L)'
;LSYVGDTTMGSDVNIGAGVITCNYDGANKHQTTIEDGAFVGSDTQLIAPVTIGKNATIGAGSTITKDVPENQLSLSRSKQTTLKNWQRPTKK
;
A
#
# COMPACT_ATOMS: atom_id res chain seq x y z
N LEU A 1 -0.84 -13.60 1.53
CA LEU A 1 -0.29 -13.63 0.16
C LEU A 1 -0.17 -12.19 -0.30
N SER A 2 0.92 -11.81 -0.97
CA SER A 2 1.15 -10.46 -1.53
C SER A 2 1.50 -10.60 -3.02
N TYR A 3 1.21 -9.60 -3.84
CA TYR A 3 1.59 -9.54 -5.25
C TYR A 3 2.59 -8.41 -5.47
N VAL A 4 3.77 -8.77 -5.98
CA VAL A 4 4.87 -7.84 -6.27
C VAL A 4 5.32 -8.12 -7.70
N GLY A 5 4.95 -7.23 -8.62
CA GLY A 5 5.23 -7.33 -10.05
C GLY A 5 5.80 -6.01 -10.57
N ASP A 6 6.73 -6.08 -11.53
CA ASP A 6 7.36 -4.91 -12.14
C ASP A 6 7.87 -3.92 -11.07
N THR A 7 8.67 -4.45 -10.13
CA THR A 7 9.13 -3.71 -8.95
C THR A 7 10.65 -3.79 -8.80
N THR A 8 11.28 -2.65 -8.55
CA THR A 8 12.65 -2.58 -8.05
C THR A 8 12.61 -2.38 -6.53
N MET A 9 13.31 -3.23 -5.79
CA MET A 9 13.28 -3.23 -4.33
C MET A 9 14.69 -3.18 -3.75
N GLY A 10 14.91 -2.25 -2.83
CA GLY A 10 16.12 -2.09 -2.06
C GLY A 10 16.30 -3.17 -0.98
N SER A 11 17.31 -2.98 -0.15
CA SER A 11 17.63 -3.88 0.96
C SER A 11 16.79 -3.57 2.21
N ASP A 12 16.61 -4.57 3.08
CA ASP A 12 15.93 -4.43 4.37
C ASP A 12 14.49 -3.86 4.29
N VAL A 13 13.82 -4.03 3.15
CA VAL A 13 12.42 -3.66 2.95
C VAL A 13 11.50 -4.67 3.64
N ASN A 14 10.46 -4.17 4.33
CA ASN A 14 9.39 -5.01 4.87
C ASN A 14 8.12 -4.85 4.03
N ILE A 15 7.65 -5.96 3.45
CA ILE A 15 6.39 -6.02 2.71
C ILE A 15 5.34 -6.73 3.58
N GLY A 16 4.35 -5.97 4.03
CA GLY A 16 3.21 -6.48 4.77
C GLY A 16 2.39 -7.51 3.97
N ALA A 17 1.60 -8.30 4.71
CA ALA A 17 0.70 -9.26 4.09
C ALA A 17 -0.41 -8.53 3.30
N GLY A 18 -0.73 -9.02 2.10
CA GLY A 18 -1.80 -8.44 1.28
C GLY A 18 -1.38 -7.18 0.51
N VAL A 19 -0.08 -6.82 0.51
CA VAL A 19 0.42 -5.74 -0.35
C VAL A 19 0.30 -6.14 -1.82
N ILE A 20 -0.15 -5.20 -2.65
CA ILE A 20 -0.32 -5.37 -4.09
C ILE A 20 0.33 -4.19 -4.82
N THR A 21 1.26 -4.48 -5.72
CA THR A 21 1.76 -3.51 -6.71
C THR A 21 0.81 -3.47 -7.90
N CYS A 22 -0.01 -2.43 -8.01
CA CYS A 22 -0.95 -2.25 -9.12
C CYS A 22 -0.18 -1.73 -10.34
N ASN A 23 0.42 -2.65 -11.08
CA ASN A 23 1.37 -2.37 -12.15
C ASN A 23 0.76 -2.28 -13.56
N TYR A 24 -0.54 -2.49 -13.75
CA TYR A 24 -1.19 -2.51 -15.07
C TYR A 24 -2.37 -1.55 -15.13
N ASP A 25 -2.43 -0.70 -16.17
CA ASP A 25 -3.46 0.34 -16.32
C ASP A 25 -4.62 -0.06 -17.27
N GLY A 26 -4.56 -1.26 -17.85
CA GLY A 26 -5.49 -1.71 -18.89
C GLY A 26 -4.84 -1.87 -20.27
N ALA A 27 -3.64 -1.30 -20.49
CA ALA A 27 -2.88 -1.42 -21.73
C ALA A 27 -1.37 -1.63 -21.49
N ASN A 28 -0.78 -0.91 -20.53
CA ASN A 28 0.65 -0.89 -20.27
C ASN A 28 0.98 -1.29 -18.83
N LYS A 29 2.22 -1.75 -18.65
CA LYS A 29 2.79 -2.02 -17.34
C LYS A 29 3.70 -0.88 -16.87
N HIS A 30 3.68 -0.61 -15.58
CA HIS A 30 4.43 0.48 -14.93
C HIS A 30 5.24 -0.05 -13.75
N GLN A 31 6.35 0.63 -13.44
CA GLN A 31 7.27 0.21 -12.39
C GLN A 31 6.93 0.81 -11.03
N THR A 32 7.07 0.00 -9.97
CA THR A 32 7.13 0.49 -8.58
C THR A 32 8.58 0.45 -8.10
N THR A 33 9.05 1.53 -7.48
CA THR A 33 10.37 1.58 -6.83
C THR A 33 10.17 1.62 -5.32
N ILE A 34 10.85 0.73 -4.59
CA ILE A 34 10.84 0.70 -3.12
C ILE A 34 12.29 0.74 -2.65
N GLU A 35 12.67 1.83 -2.01
CA GLU A 35 14.05 2.06 -1.55
C GLU A 35 14.34 1.36 -0.21
N ASP A 36 15.63 1.37 0.18
CA ASP A 36 16.13 0.64 1.35
C ASP A 36 15.36 0.94 2.65
N GLY A 37 15.15 -0.08 3.47
CA GLY A 37 14.58 0.07 4.81
C GLY A 37 13.11 0.50 4.85
N ALA A 38 12.43 0.62 3.69
CA ALA A 38 11.02 0.99 3.66
C ALA A 38 10.13 -0.07 4.33
N PHE A 39 9.11 0.38 5.05
CA PHE A 39 8.09 -0.47 5.66
C PHE A 39 6.74 -0.24 4.98
N VAL A 40 6.23 -1.26 4.30
CA VAL A 40 4.92 -1.22 3.63
C VAL A 40 3.90 -1.98 4.47
N GLY A 41 2.99 -1.26 5.11
CA GLY A 41 1.93 -1.85 5.93
C GLY A 41 1.04 -2.82 5.15
N SER A 42 0.46 -3.79 5.86
CA SER A 42 -0.44 -4.80 5.28
C SER A 42 -1.60 -4.20 4.50
N ASP A 43 -2.10 -4.93 3.50
CA ASP A 43 -3.23 -4.54 2.66
C ASP A 43 -3.06 -3.17 1.96
N THR A 44 -1.82 -2.81 1.63
CA THR A 44 -1.49 -1.60 0.87
C THR A 44 -1.55 -1.87 -0.63
N GLN A 45 -2.16 -0.95 -1.38
CA GLN A 45 -2.07 -0.93 -2.85
C GLN A 45 -1.09 0.16 -3.28
N LEU A 46 -0.10 -0.21 -4.10
CA LEU A 46 0.88 0.71 -4.67
C LEU A 46 0.53 0.92 -6.14
N ILE A 47 -0.04 2.08 -6.50
CA ILE A 47 -0.43 2.38 -7.88
C ILE A 47 0.79 2.86 -8.65
N ALA A 48 1.32 2.02 -9.54
CA ALA A 48 2.48 2.36 -10.35
C ALA A 48 2.12 3.36 -11.48
N PRO A 49 3.04 4.24 -11.91
CA PRO A 49 4.39 4.40 -11.39
C PRO A 49 4.42 5.15 -10.05
N VAL A 50 5.20 4.62 -9.09
CA VAL A 50 5.35 5.24 -7.77
C VAL A 50 6.67 4.83 -7.11
N THR A 51 7.28 5.77 -6.37
CA THR A 51 8.49 5.56 -5.58
C THR A 51 8.19 5.65 -4.09
N ILE A 52 8.62 4.64 -3.34
CA ILE A 52 8.59 4.62 -1.88
C ILE A 52 10.01 4.90 -1.38
N GLY A 53 10.22 6.09 -0.81
CA GLY A 53 11.54 6.57 -0.41
C GLY A 53 12.17 5.77 0.73
N LYS A 54 13.48 5.95 0.89
CA LYS A 54 14.30 5.26 1.89
C LYS A 54 13.74 5.41 3.31
N ASN A 55 13.67 4.31 4.06
CA ASN A 55 13.11 4.24 5.41
C ASN A 55 11.68 4.81 5.54
N ALA A 56 10.95 4.98 4.44
CA ALA A 56 9.57 5.45 4.50
C ALA A 56 8.68 4.41 5.18
N THR A 57 7.61 4.87 5.82
CA THR A 57 6.58 4.00 6.39
C THR A 57 5.25 4.27 5.71
N ILE A 58 4.61 3.22 5.21
CA ILE A 58 3.22 3.27 4.76
C ILE A 58 2.37 2.54 5.79
N GLY A 59 1.33 3.20 6.30
CA GLY A 59 0.40 2.53 7.20
C GLY A 59 -0.52 1.56 6.47
N ALA A 60 -0.94 0.51 7.18
CA ALA A 60 -1.79 -0.54 6.63
C ALA A 60 -3.12 -0.02 6.04
N GLY A 61 -3.61 -0.71 5.00
CA GLY A 61 -4.86 -0.38 4.31
C GLY A 61 -4.80 0.90 3.47
N SER A 62 -3.59 1.36 3.11
CA SER A 62 -3.41 2.58 2.30
C SER A 62 -3.40 2.27 0.80
N THR A 63 -4.04 3.12 0.01
CA THR A 63 -3.86 3.21 -1.45
C THR A 63 -2.91 4.37 -1.79
N ILE A 64 -1.72 4.06 -2.27
CA ILE A 64 -0.67 5.05 -2.56
C ILE A 64 -0.65 5.37 -4.06
N THR A 65 -0.84 6.64 -4.40
CA THR A 65 -0.93 7.15 -5.79
C THR A 65 0.12 8.21 -6.11
N LYS A 66 0.98 8.56 -5.14
CA LYS A 66 2.03 9.56 -5.24
C LYS A 66 3.26 9.06 -4.50
N ASP A 67 4.42 9.55 -4.90
CA ASP A 67 5.68 9.20 -4.25
C ASP A 67 5.62 9.48 -2.75
N VAL A 68 6.19 8.56 -1.98
CA VAL A 68 6.28 8.65 -0.53
C VAL A 68 7.68 9.16 -0.18
N PRO A 69 7.79 10.31 0.52
CA PRO A 69 9.09 10.85 0.89
C PRO A 69 9.87 9.94 1.85
N GLU A 70 11.20 10.01 1.79
CA GLU A 70 12.09 9.32 2.72
C GLU A 70 11.81 9.68 4.19
N ASN A 71 12.04 8.71 5.09
CA ASN A 71 11.90 8.84 6.55
C ASN A 71 10.53 9.38 7.03
N GLN A 72 9.48 9.30 6.21
CA GLN A 72 8.16 9.83 6.53
C GLN A 72 7.08 8.75 6.55
N LEU A 73 6.01 9.04 7.30
CA LEU A 73 4.80 8.24 7.32
C LEU A 73 3.79 8.75 6.29
N SER A 74 3.38 7.87 5.36
CA SER A 74 2.26 8.13 4.44
C SER A 74 1.05 7.25 4.76
N LEU A 75 -0.14 7.85 4.68
CA LEU A 75 -1.41 7.21 4.99
C LEU A 75 -2.48 7.68 4.00
N SER A 76 -3.27 6.75 3.49
CA SER A 76 -4.52 7.05 2.78
C SER A 76 -5.63 6.18 3.35
N ARG A 77 -6.17 6.62 4.49
CA ARG A 77 -7.23 5.91 5.22
C ARG A 77 -8.36 6.85 5.60
N SER A 78 -9.59 6.34 5.57
CA SER A 78 -10.74 7.03 6.17
C SER A 78 -10.62 7.05 7.69
N LYS A 79 -11.18 8.10 8.32
CA LYS A 79 -11.37 8.09 9.78
C LYS A 79 -12.31 6.95 10.15
N GLN A 80 -11.94 6.18 11.17
CA GLN A 80 -12.79 5.13 11.71
C GLN A 80 -14.05 5.75 12.34
N THR A 81 -15.20 5.13 12.08
CA THR A 81 -16.48 5.48 12.71
C THR A 81 -17.14 4.23 13.29
N THR A 82 -18.00 4.43 14.30
CA THR A 82 -18.75 3.34 14.95
C THR A 82 -20.23 3.69 14.95
N LEU A 83 -21.06 2.89 14.28
CA LEU A 83 -22.51 3.05 14.24
C LEU A 83 -23.17 2.28 15.40
N LYS A 84 -23.58 2.99 16.45
CA LYS A 84 -24.14 2.38 17.68
C LYS A 84 -25.39 1.54 17.44
N ASN A 85 -26.19 1.89 16.43
CA ASN A 85 -27.50 1.27 16.16
C ASN A 85 -27.50 0.36 14.93
N TRP A 86 -26.35 -0.13 14.49
CA TRP A 86 -26.29 -1.07 13.38
C TRP A 86 -26.76 -2.47 13.81
N GLN A 87 -27.80 -2.98 13.15
CA GLN A 87 -28.30 -4.34 13.37
C GLN A 87 -27.85 -5.24 12.21
N ARG A 88 -27.19 -6.35 12.54
CA ARG A 88 -26.78 -7.34 11.54
C ARG A 88 -28.02 -8.01 10.92
N PRO A 89 -28.13 -8.12 9.59
CA PRO A 89 -29.22 -8.86 8.96
C PRO A 89 -29.29 -10.31 9.43
N THR A 90 -30.49 -10.79 9.71
CA THR A 90 -30.76 -12.20 10.04
C THR A 90 -31.42 -12.89 8.86
N LYS A 91 -31.19 -14.20 8.72
CA LYS A 91 -31.92 -15.02 7.75
C LYS A 91 -33.40 -15.07 8.17
N LYS A 92 -34.30 -15.04 7.19
CA LYS A 92 -35.74 -15.28 7.39
C LYS A 92 -35.99 -16.74 7.73
#